data_AF-A0A645JEX3-F1
#
_entry.id   AF-A0A645JEX3-F1
#
_cell.length_a   1.000
_cell.length_b   1.000
_cell.length_c   1.000
_cell.angle_alpha   90.00
_cell.angle_beta   90.00
_cell.angle_gamma   90.00
#
_symmetry.space_group_name_H-M   'P 1'
#
loop_
_entity.id
_entity.type
_entity.pdbx_description
1 polymer ?
#
loop_
_entity_poly.entity_id
_entity_poly.type
_entity_poly.pdbx_seq_one_letter_code
_entity_poly.pdbx_strand_id
1 'polypeptide(L)' 'MVFNECTFTGVLEVVDRKSFIKSFCEGIGRGKAFGFGLLQLLPLYE' A
#
# COMPACT_ATOMS: atom_id res chain seq x y z
N MET A 1 -15.50 15.85 9.57
CA MET A 1 -14.12 15.45 9.93
C MET A 1 -13.32 15.44 8.64
N VAL A 2 -12.16 16.10 8.60
CA VAL A 2 -11.30 16.17 7.40
C VAL A 2 -10.03 15.40 7.70
N PHE A 3 -9.64 14.49 6.79
CA PHE A 3 -8.40 13.72 6.89
C PHE A 3 -7.41 14.24 5.84
N ASN A 4 -6.14 14.39 6.21
CA ASN A 4 -5.10 14.65 5.23
C ASN A 4 -4.78 13.35 4.50
N GLU A 5 -4.74 13.41 3.17
CA GLU A 5 -4.52 12.26 2.31
C GLU A 5 -3.35 12.48 1.34
N CYS A 6 -2.75 11.38 0.89
CA CYS A 6 -1.73 11.37 -0.14
C CYS A 6 -1.84 10.06 -0.92
N THR A 7 -1.81 10.14 -2.24
CA THR A 7 -1.83 8.98 -3.14
C THR A 7 -0.45 8.79 -3.75
N PHE A 8 0.11 7.59 -3.59
CA PHE A 8 1.35 7.20 -4.25
C PHE A 8 1.03 6.35 -5.49
N THR A 9 1.75 6.59 -6.59
CA THR A 9 1.64 5.81 -7.82
C THR A 9 3.00 5.67 -8.46
N GLY A 10 3.34 4.47 -8.92
CA GLY A 10 4.62 4.20 -9.55
C GLY A 10 5.00 2.73 -9.48
N VAL A 11 6.30 2.48 -9.63
CA VAL A 11 6.91 1.16 -9.54
C VAL A 11 7.61 1.03 -8.19
N LEU A 12 7.62 -0.19 -7.63
CA LEU A 12 8.35 -0.52 -6.41
C LEU A 12 9.12 -1.82 -6.60
N GLU A 13 10.21 -1.96 -5.85
CA GLU A 13 10.97 -3.19 -5.73
C GLU A 13 10.67 -3.86 -4.38
N VAL A 14 10.42 -5.18 -4.40
CA VAL A 14 10.19 -5.95 -3.17
C VAL A 14 11.52 -6.34 -2.55
N VAL A 15 11.99 -5.55 -1.58
CA VAL A 15 13.27 -5.78 -0.89
C VAL A 15 13.18 -6.81 0.25
N ASP A 16 12.01 -6.95 0.90
CA ASP A 16 11.73 -8.01 1.88
C ASP A 16 10.33 -8.60 1.65
N ARG A 17 10.29 -9.88 1.28
CA ARG A 17 9.05 -10.53 0.85
C ARG A 17 8.04 -10.70 1.99
N LYS A 18 8.49 -11.01 3.21
CA LYS A 18 7.57 -11.26 4.35
C LYS A 18 6.89 -9.96 4.78
N SER A 19 7.66 -8.88 4.89
CA SER A 19 7.14 -7.55 5.23
C SER A 19 6.20 -7.04 4.15
N PHE A 20 6.54 -7.25 2.87
CA PHE A 20 5.65 -6.89 1.76
C PHE A 20 4.29 -7.58 1.85
N ILE A 21 4.26 -8.92 2.02
CA ILE A 21 3.00 -9.66 2.17
C ILE A 21 2.21 -9.13 3.37
N LYS A 22 2.87 -8.92 4.51
CA LYS A 22 2.22 -8.41 5.71
C LYS A 22 1.61 -7.03 5.48
N SER A 23 2.38 -6.08 4.94
CA SER A 23 1.93 -4.72 4.65
C SER A 23 0.80 -4.68 3.63
N PHE A 24 0.84 -5.56 2.62
CA PHE A 24 -0.22 -5.67 1.62
C PHE A 24 -1.52 -6.20 2.24
N CYS A 25 -1.44 -7.29 3.02
CA CYS A 25 -2.63 -7.90 3.63
C CYS A 25 -3.23 -7.07 4.76
N GLU A 26 -2.41 -6.43 5.58
CA GLU A 26 -2.88 -5.66 6.74
C GLU A 26 -3.23 -4.21 6.38
N GLY A 27 -2.76 -3.71 5.23
CA GLY A 27 -2.84 -2.30 4.84
C GLY A 27 -1.81 -1.41 5.54
N ILE A 28 -1.47 -0.28 4.89
CA ILE A 28 -0.37 0.61 5.29
C ILE A 28 -0.90 1.85 6.02
N GLY A 29 -0.31 2.19 7.17
CA GLY A 29 -0.64 3.42 7.90
C GLY A 29 -1.93 3.36 8.73
N ARG A 30 -2.45 4.54 9.11
CA ARG A 30 -3.66 4.71 9.94
C ARG A 30 -4.89 4.98 9.06
N GLY A 31 -6.08 4.93 9.65
CA GLY A 31 -7.32 5.30 8.95
C GLY A 31 -7.87 4.23 8.00
N LYS A 32 -7.50 2.96 8.17
CA LYS A 32 -7.89 1.85 7.29
C LYS A 32 -9.41 1.70 7.09
N ALA A 33 -10.18 1.95 8.15
CA ALA A 33 -11.65 1.93 8.10
C ALA A 33 -12.27 3.08 7.28
N PHE A 34 -11.47 4.08 6.89
CA PHE A 34 -11.89 5.26 6.15
C PHE A 34 -11.34 5.30 4.72
N GLY A 35 -10.89 4.16 4.18
CA GLY A 35 -10.44 4.04 2.78
C GLY A 35 -8.94 4.22 2.56
N PHE A 36 -8.13 4.39 3.63
CA PHE A 36 -6.68 4.51 3.53
C PHE A 36 -5.95 3.17 3.63
N GLY A 37 -4.72 3.13 3.14
CA GLY A 37 -3.78 2.02 3.37
C GLY A 37 -3.93 0.81 2.43
N LEU A 38 -4.88 0.86 1.49
CA LEU A 38 -4.96 -0.13 0.42
C LEU A 38 -3.81 0.10 -0.57
N LEU A 39 -2.97 -0.93 -0.76
CA LEU A 39 -1.99 -0.97 -1.83
C LEU A 39 -2.55 -1.79 -2.99
N GLN A 40 -2.51 -1.25 -4.20
CA GLN A 40 -2.90 -1.95 -5.42
C GLN A 40 -1.66 -2.27 -6.24
N LEU A 41 -1.63 -3.47 -6.82
CA LEU A 41 -0.47 -3.99 -7.53
C LEU A 41 -0.85 -4.42 -8.94
N LEU A 42 0.02 -4.10 -9.87
CA LEU A 42 0.07 -4.70 -11.20
C LEU A 42 1.47 -5.30 -11.35
N PRO A 43 1.61 -6.61 -11.63
CA PRO A 43 2.91 -7.19 -11.93
C PRO A 43 3.48 -6.55 -13.19
N LEU A 44 4.76 -6.16 -13.14
CA LEU A 44 5.50 -5.75 -14.31
C LEU A 44 6.15 -7.00 -14.90
N TYR A 45 5.83 -7.27 -16.16
CA TYR A 45 6.51 -8.27 -16.97
C TYR A 45 7.48 -7.53 -17.87
N GLU A 46 8.68 -8.08 -18.06
CA GLU A 46 9.62 -7.65 -19.09
C GLU A 46 9.23 -8.22 -20.46
#